data_AF-A0A7W2A966-F1
#
_entry.id   AF-A0A7W2A966-F1
#
_cell.length_a   1.000
_cell.length_b   1.000
_cell.length_c   1.000
_cell.angle_alpha   90.00
_cell.angle_beta   90.00
_cell.angle_gamma   90.00
#
_symmetry.space_group_name_H-M   'P 1'
#
loop_
_entity.id
_entity.type
_entity.pdbx_description
1 polymer ?
#
loop_
_entity_poly.entity_id
_entity_poly.type
_entity_poly.pdbx_seq_one_letter_code
_entity_poly.pdbx_strand_id
1 'polypeptide(L)'
;MKICEVIPSLKLLNFNVENVEPERMTKDQLHIVFQIIGNVLESNSPATREEKEEFERYQNSYLRKRIVRCWQRKKIRFPFQYDAGTCRDIFEEIKPMLIRYFKEEYKGKEFRINPLTFRAFLWNQEYLSKKFNQIPDCRCWGEILKVADQLKEKQMLNLQSD
;
A
#
# COMPACT_ATOMS: atom_id res chain seq x y z
N MET A 1 -4.39 -16.34 -8.16
CA MET A 1 -4.73 -14.93 -7.85
C MET A 1 -3.97 -14.04 -8.81
N LYS A 2 -4.64 -13.16 -9.58
CA LYS A 2 -3.95 -12.25 -10.51
C LYS A 2 -3.58 -10.96 -9.79
N ILE A 3 -2.35 -10.46 -9.95
CA ILE A 3 -1.85 -9.26 -9.25
C ILE A 3 -2.71 -8.00 -9.56
N CYS A 4 -3.32 -7.95 -10.73
CA CYS A 4 -4.24 -6.89 -11.15
C CYS A 4 -5.57 -6.86 -10.37
N GLU A 5 -5.92 -7.93 -9.67
CA GLU A 5 -7.08 -7.94 -8.79
C GLU A 5 -6.75 -7.33 -7.41
N VAL A 6 -5.46 -7.39 -7.03
CA VAL A 6 -4.91 -6.79 -5.81
C VAL A 6 -4.57 -5.31 -6.04
N ILE A 7 -4.10 -4.97 -7.25
CA ILE A 7 -3.74 -3.61 -7.67
C ILE A 7 -4.70 -3.23 -8.81
N PRO A 8 -5.84 -2.58 -8.53
CA PRO A 8 -6.84 -2.29 -9.55
C PRO A 8 -6.30 -1.40 -10.68
N SER A 9 -5.33 -0.53 -10.38
CA SER A 9 -4.61 0.29 -11.36
C SER A 9 -3.84 -0.52 -12.42
N LEU A 10 -3.62 -1.83 -12.20
CA LEU A 10 -3.03 -2.75 -13.18
C LEU A 10 -4.03 -3.41 -14.12
N LYS A 11 -5.35 -3.28 -13.91
CA LYS A 11 -6.36 -3.96 -14.75
C LYS A 11 -6.27 -3.61 -16.23
N LEU A 12 -5.71 -2.46 -16.57
CA LEU A 12 -5.58 -1.95 -17.94
C LEU A 12 -4.24 -2.30 -18.59
N LEU A 13 -3.23 -2.62 -17.79
CA LEU A 13 -2.00 -3.19 -18.31
C LEU A 13 -2.29 -4.67 -18.55
N ASN A 14 -2.16 -5.12 -19.79
CA ASN A 14 -2.36 -6.51 -20.22
C ASN A 14 -1.23 -7.45 -19.70
N PHE A 15 -0.78 -7.21 -18.46
CA PHE A 15 0.16 -8.03 -17.72
C PHE A 15 -0.58 -9.26 -17.21
N ASN A 16 -0.63 -10.27 -18.05
CA ASN A 16 -0.97 -11.62 -17.63
C ASN A 16 0.24 -12.18 -16.87
N VAL A 17 0.32 -11.90 -15.56
CA VAL A 17 1.25 -12.61 -14.67
C VAL A 17 0.64 -13.98 -14.39
N GLU A 18 0.56 -14.81 -15.44
CA GLU A 18 -0.18 -16.07 -15.42
C GLU A 18 0.52 -17.18 -14.65
N ASN A 19 1.79 -17.01 -14.25
CA ASN A 19 2.59 -18.10 -13.69
C ASN A 19 3.48 -17.72 -12.52
N VAL A 20 3.11 -16.71 -11.74
CA VAL A 20 3.82 -16.49 -10.48
C VAL A 20 2.85 -16.71 -9.35
N GLU A 21 3.14 -17.70 -8.51
CA GLU A 21 2.61 -17.77 -7.16
C GLU A 21 3.19 -16.59 -6.38
N PRO A 22 2.46 -15.46 -6.25
CA PRO A 22 3.05 -14.22 -5.75
C PRO A 22 3.42 -14.34 -4.26
N GLU A 23 2.79 -15.32 -3.59
CA GLU A 23 3.02 -15.74 -2.21
C GLU A 23 4.37 -16.44 -2.02
N ARG A 24 4.99 -16.94 -3.10
CA ARG A 24 6.33 -17.56 -3.09
C ARG A 24 7.44 -16.59 -3.49
N MET A 25 7.11 -15.37 -3.89
CA MET A 25 8.12 -14.38 -4.23
C MET A 25 8.79 -13.84 -2.96
N THR A 26 10.12 -13.75 -3.00
CA THR A 26 10.87 -13.04 -1.96
C THR A 26 10.48 -11.56 -1.94
N LYS A 27 10.69 -10.91 -0.80
CA LYS A 27 10.44 -9.47 -0.62
C LYS A 27 11.14 -8.60 -1.68
N ASP A 28 12.37 -8.96 -2.06
CA ASP A 28 13.15 -8.23 -3.06
C ASP A 28 12.59 -8.43 -4.47
N GLN A 29 12.15 -9.64 -4.82
CA GLN A 29 11.45 -9.91 -6.08
C GLN A 29 10.13 -9.13 -6.15
N LEU A 30 9.37 -9.10 -5.08
CA LEU A 30 8.16 -8.28 -5.00
C LEU A 30 8.49 -6.79 -5.17
N HIS A 31 9.59 -6.31 -4.58
CA HIS A 31 10.00 -4.92 -4.70
C HIS A 31 10.26 -4.56 -6.16
N ILE A 32 11.02 -5.41 -6.84
CA ILE A 32 11.33 -5.28 -8.26
C ILE A 32 10.05 -5.29 -9.10
N VAL A 33 9.10 -6.19 -8.81
CA VAL A 33 7.81 -6.24 -9.51
C VAL A 33 7.03 -4.93 -9.36
N PHE A 34 6.88 -4.40 -8.14
CA PHE A 34 6.22 -3.12 -7.90
C PHE A 34 6.95 -1.94 -8.53
N GLN A 35 8.29 -1.96 -8.55
CA GLN A 35 9.09 -0.96 -9.26
C GLN A 35 8.87 -1.01 -10.77
N ILE A 36 8.90 -2.20 -11.37
CA ILE A 36 8.62 -2.40 -12.80
C ILE A 36 7.21 -1.93 -13.12
N ILE A 37 6.21 -2.34 -12.34
CA ILE A 37 4.83 -1.88 -12.47
C ILE A 37 4.75 -0.35 -12.40
N GLY A 38 5.41 0.28 -11.42
CA GLY A 38 5.44 1.73 -11.28
C GLY A 38 6.16 2.45 -12.42
N ASN A 39 7.11 1.80 -13.08
CA ASN A 39 7.79 2.33 -14.27
C ASN A 39 6.93 2.17 -15.53
N VAL A 40 6.16 1.09 -15.63
CA VAL A 40 5.21 0.86 -16.73
C VAL A 40 3.99 1.79 -16.59
N LEU A 41 3.52 1.99 -15.36
CA LEU A 41 2.47 2.95 -15.05
C LEU A 41 3.05 4.36 -15.04
N GLU A 42 2.99 5.04 -16.18
CA GLU A 42 3.35 6.44 -16.26
C GLU A 42 2.43 7.28 -15.36
N SER A 43 2.93 7.77 -14.23
CA SER A 43 2.16 8.65 -13.35
C SER A 43 1.70 9.94 -14.05
N ASN A 44 2.32 10.30 -15.17
CA ASN A 44 2.01 11.50 -15.96
C ASN A 44 1.05 11.22 -17.13
N SER A 45 0.69 9.96 -17.40
CA SER A 45 -0.31 9.65 -18.42
C SER A 45 -1.71 10.12 -17.99
N PRO A 46 -2.66 10.31 -18.93
CA PRO A 46 -4.03 10.65 -18.56
C PRO A 46 -4.64 9.62 -17.60
N ALA A 47 -5.32 10.09 -16.56
CA ALA A 47 -6.01 9.22 -15.62
C ALA A 47 -7.18 8.50 -16.30
N THR A 48 -7.19 7.18 -16.17
CA THR A 48 -8.23 6.28 -16.65
C THR A 48 -9.51 6.41 -15.82
N ARG A 49 -10.62 5.84 -16.29
CA ARG A 49 -11.89 5.90 -15.54
C ARG A 49 -11.79 5.15 -14.22
N GLU A 50 -11.18 3.98 -14.25
CA GLU A 50 -11.00 3.10 -13.10
C GLU A 50 -10.13 3.79 -12.02
N GLU A 51 -9.06 4.47 -12.43
CA GLU A 51 -8.23 5.27 -11.51
C GLU A 51 -8.99 6.45 -10.90
N LYS A 52 -9.88 7.10 -11.67
CA LYS A 52 -10.71 8.20 -11.15
C LYS A 52 -11.70 7.70 -10.11
N GLU A 53 -12.41 6.60 -10.38
CA GLU A 53 -13.34 5.98 -9.43
C GLU A 53 -12.61 5.52 -8.16
N GLU A 54 -11.41 4.97 -8.31
CA GLU A 54 -10.57 4.58 -7.18
C GLU A 54 -10.10 5.79 -6.37
N PHE A 55 -9.74 6.87 -7.05
CA PHE A 55 -9.38 8.12 -6.40
C PHE A 55 -10.56 8.80 -5.70
N GLU A 56 -11.78 8.69 -6.22
CA GLU A 56 -12.98 9.15 -5.53
C GLU A 56 -13.21 8.38 -4.23
N ARG A 57 -13.08 7.05 -4.25
CA ARG A 57 -13.12 6.22 -3.02
C ARG A 57 -12.03 6.61 -2.05
N TYR A 58 -10.80 6.79 -2.56
CA TYR A 58 -9.66 7.28 -1.78
C TYR A 58 -9.99 8.62 -1.10
N GLN A 59 -10.57 9.57 -1.82
CA GLN A 59 -10.96 10.89 -1.32
C GLN A 59 -12.02 10.82 -0.22
N ASN A 60 -12.95 9.87 -0.32
CA ASN A 60 -14.07 9.71 0.60
C ASN A 60 -13.76 8.81 1.82
N SER A 61 -12.66 8.04 1.80
CA SER A 61 -12.28 7.18 2.92
C SER A 61 -11.91 7.95 4.20
N TYR A 62 -12.70 7.77 5.26
CA TYR A 62 -12.43 8.31 6.59
C TYR A 62 -11.20 7.68 7.22
N LEU A 63 -11.07 6.35 7.13
CA LEU A 63 -9.92 5.62 7.67
C LEU A 63 -8.61 6.09 7.04
N ARG A 64 -8.61 6.28 5.72
CA ARG A 64 -7.45 6.83 5.01
C ARG A 64 -7.01 8.16 5.60
N LYS A 65 -7.93 9.12 5.72
CA LYS A 65 -7.65 10.46 6.27
C LYS A 65 -7.11 10.36 7.70
N ARG A 66 -7.65 9.43 8.50
CA ARG A 66 -7.21 9.19 9.88
C ARG A 66 -5.79 8.60 9.93
N ILE A 67 -5.47 7.65 9.05
CA ILE A 67 -4.13 7.02 8.94
C ILE A 67 -3.09 8.08 8.59
N VAL A 68 -3.31 8.84 7.52
CA VAL A 68 -2.39 9.90 7.08
C VAL A 68 -2.17 10.94 8.17
N ARG A 69 -3.25 11.41 8.82
CA ARG A 69 -3.13 12.38 9.93
C ARG A 69 -2.40 11.80 11.14
N CYS A 70 -2.63 10.54 11.47
CA CYS A 70 -1.95 9.88 12.59
C CYS A 70 -0.45 9.78 12.31
N TRP A 71 -0.08 9.34 11.11
CA TRP A 71 1.31 9.27 10.65
C TRP A 71 2.00 10.65 10.71
N GLN A 72 1.37 11.68 10.13
CA GLN A 72 1.92 13.04 10.12
C GLN A 72 2.13 13.59 11.53
N ARG A 73 1.16 13.40 12.44
CA ARG A 73 1.28 13.86 13.84
C ARG A 73 2.42 13.17 14.57
N LYS A 74 2.64 11.89 14.31
CA LYS A 74 3.73 11.11 14.93
C LYS A 74 5.08 11.53 14.37
N LYS A 75 5.17 11.77 13.06
CA LYS A 75 6.38 12.30 12.43
C LYS A 75 6.82 13.66 13.00
N ILE A 76 5.88 14.57 13.27
CA ILE A 76 6.22 15.87 13.89
C ILE A 76 6.84 15.68 15.28
N ARG A 77 6.45 14.64 16.01
CA ARG A 77 7.02 14.31 17.33
C ARG A 77 8.42 13.69 17.25
N PHE A 78 8.80 13.14 16.09
CA PHE A 78 10.10 12.48 15.87
C PHE A 78 10.76 13.03 14.59
N PRO A 79 11.20 14.31 14.59
CA PRO A 79 11.50 15.03 13.36
C PRO A 79 12.82 14.62 12.68
N PHE A 80 13.72 13.89 13.35
CA PHE A 80 15.03 13.55 12.79
C PHE A 80 15.46 12.16 13.22
N GLN A 81 15.76 11.32 12.22
CA GLN A 81 16.29 9.97 12.34
C GLN A 81 15.31 8.98 12.96
N TYR A 82 14.48 8.39 12.09
CA TYR A 82 13.78 7.17 12.42
C TYR A 82 14.81 6.06 12.66
N ASP A 83 15.20 5.86 13.91
CA ASP A 83 15.75 4.59 14.33
C ASP A 83 14.70 3.49 14.04
N ALA A 84 15.17 2.26 13.82
CA ALA A 84 14.29 1.16 13.44
C ALA A 84 13.24 0.80 14.50
N GLY A 85 13.45 1.18 15.77
CA GLY A 85 12.51 1.00 16.87
C GLY A 85 11.37 2.00 16.84
N THR A 86 11.67 3.30 16.74
CA THR A 86 10.68 4.38 16.67
C THR A 86 9.76 4.22 15.45
N CYS A 87 10.31 3.82 14.30
CA CYS A 87 9.53 3.47 13.11
C CYS A 87 8.54 2.33 13.36
N ARG A 88 9.00 1.27 14.05
CA ARG A 88 8.19 0.10 14.37
C ARG A 88 7.04 0.45 15.30
N ASP A 89 7.29 1.24 16.34
CA ASP A 89 6.26 1.61 17.31
C ASP A 89 5.14 2.43 16.67
N ILE A 90 5.50 3.40 15.83
CA ILE A 90 4.52 4.18 15.08
C ILE A 90 3.73 3.29 14.12
N PHE A 91 4.41 2.34 13.44
CA PHE A 91 3.74 1.40 12.56
C PHE A 91 2.75 0.49 13.31
N GLU A 92 3.13 -0.09 14.45
CA GLU A 92 2.23 -0.93 15.26
C GLU A 92 1.02 -0.15 15.76
N GLU A 93 1.15 1.14 16.08
CA GLU A 93 0.00 1.98 16.44
C GLU A 93 -0.99 2.19 15.28
N ILE A 94 -0.49 2.37 14.04
CA ILE A 94 -1.36 2.62 12.88
C ILE A 94 -1.82 1.34 12.18
N LYS A 95 -1.12 0.22 12.38
CA LYS A 95 -1.36 -1.07 11.74
C LYS A 95 -2.80 -1.57 11.88
N PRO A 96 -3.47 -1.50 13.04
CA PRO A 96 -4.89 -1.87 13.14
C PRO A 96 -5.79 -1.05 12.19
N MET A 97 -5.49 0.25 12.01
CA MET A 97 -6.22 1.10 11.06
C MET A 97 -5.91 0.72 9.62
N LEU A 98 -4.65 0.39 9.30
CA LEU A 98 -4.25 -0.09 7.97
C LEU A 98 -4.95 -1.40 7.61
N ILE A 99 -4.96 -2.37 8.53
CA ILE A 99 -5.63 -3.68 8.32
C ILE A 99 -7.13 -3.48 8.17
N ARG A 100 -7.75 -2.63 8.99
CA ARG A 100 -9.18 -2.32 8.85
C ARG A 100 -9.48 -1.65 7.51
N TYR A 101 -8.65 -0.69 7.09
CA TYR A 101 -8.83 -0.01 5.81
C TYR A 101 -8.68 -0.98 4.63
N PHE A 102 -7.70 -1.89 4.68
CA PHE A 102 -7.58 -2.99 3.72
C PHE A 102 -8.87 -3.81 3.65
N LYS A 103 -9.39 -4.27 4.80
CA LYS A 103 -10.62 -5.08 4.85
C LYS A 103 -11.84 -4.33 4.31
N GLU A 104 -11.93 -3.01 4.51
CA GLU A 104 -13.02 -2.18 3.95
C GLU A 104 -12.89 -2.03 2.43
N GLU A 105 -11.68 -1.80 1.89
CA GLU A 105 -11.44 -1.61 0.45
C GLU A 105 -11.66 -2.90 -0.36
N TYR A 106 -11.33 -4.05 0.23
CA TYR A 106 -11.52 -5.36 -0.39
C TYR A 106 -12.74 -6.12 0.17
N LYS A 107 -13.68 -5.43 0.83
CA LYS A 107 -14.89 -6.05 1.37
C LYS A 107 -15.67 -6.77 0.26
N GLY A 108 -16.05 -8.02 0.52
CA GLY A 108 -16.77 -8.86 -0.45
C GLY A 108 -15.91 -9.46 -1.56
N LYS A 109 -14.58 -9.26 -1.51
CA LYS A 109 -13.61 -9.95 -2.36
C LYS A 109 -12.91 -11.01 -1.53
N GLU A 110 -12.59 -12.16 -2.12
CA GLU A 110 -11.89 -13.28 -1.45
C GLU A 110 -10.37 -13.02 -1.28
N PHE A 111 -9.97 -11.78 -0.94
CA PHE A 111 -8.57 -11.45 -0.70
C PHE A 111 -8.16 -11.76 0.74
N ARG A 112 -7.23 -12.72 0.87
CA ARG A 112 -6.52 -12.94 2.13
C ARG A 112 -5.51 -11.82 2.35
N ILE A 113 -5.50 -11.27 3.56
CA ILE A 113 -4.45 -10.34 3.96
C ILE A 113 -3.17 -11.13 4.21
N ASN A 114 -2.14 -10.86 3.43
CA ASN A 114 -0.81 -11.45 3.53
C ASN A 114 0.22 -10.36 3.19
N PRO A 115 1.53 -10.59 3.42
CA PRO A 115 2.53 -9.53 3.26
C PRO A 115 2.50 -8.90 1.87
N LEU A 116 2.26 -9.71 0.84
CA LEU A 116 2.11 -9.23 -0.52
C LEU A 116 0.87 -8.35 -0.71
N THR A 117 -0.32 -8.85 -0.38
CA THR A 117 -1.58 -8.13 -0.65
C THR A 117 -1.62 -6.83 0.13
N PHE A 118 -1.07 -6.83 1.35
CA PHE A 118 -0.93 -5.63 2.16
C PHE A 118 0.07 -4.63 1.56
N ARG A 119 1.21 -5.10 1.07
CA ARG A 119 2.20 -4.23 0.40
C ARG A 119 1.65 -3.64 -0.89
N ALA A 120 0.97 -4.46 -1.69
CA ALA A 120 0.30 -4.03 -2.91
C ALA A 120 -0.73 -2.93 -2.65
N PHE A 121 -1.51 -3.11 -1.58
CA PHE A 121 -2.47 -2.12 -1.12
C PHE A 121 -1.80 -0.79 -0.76
N LEU A 122 -0.74 -0.80 0.06
CA LEU A 122 0.00 0.40 0.44
C LEU A 122 0.61 1.11 -0.77
N TRP A 123 1.22 0.32 -1.68
CA TRP A 123 1.77 0.83 -2.92
C TRP A 123 0.69 1.49 -3.79
N ASN A 124 -0.50 0.90 -3.88
CA ASN A 124 -1.62 1.47 -4.64
C ASN A 124 -2.08 2.82 -4.05
N GLN A 125 -2.07 2.97 -2.72
CA GLN A 125 -2.36 4.27 -2.10
C GLN A 125 -1.31 5.34 -2.47
N GLU A 126 -0.03 4.97 -2.46
CA GLU A 126 1.06 5.85 -2.90
C GLU A 126 0.89 6.23 -4.39
N TYR A 127 0.62 5.24 -5.25
CA TYR A 127 0.42 5.44 -6.68
C TYR A 127 -0.73 6.42 -6.98
N LEU A 128 -1.92 6.19 -6.43
CA LEU A 128 -3.08 7.07 -6.65
C LEU A 128 -2.80 8.50 -6.16
N SER A 129 -2.21 8.63 -4.97
CA SER A 129 -1.87 9.96 -4.45
C SER A 129 -0.83 10.69 -5.32
N LYS A 130 0.11 9.97 -5.94
CA LYS A 130 1.06 10.54 -6.92
C LYS A 130 0.35 10.92 -8.22
N LYS A 131 -0.45 10.03 -8.80
CA LYS A 131 -1.20 10.21 -10.07
C LYS A 131 -2.12 11.42 -10.03
N PHE A 132 -2.74 11.70 -8.89
CA PHE A 132 -3.68 12.81 -8.68
C PHE A 132 -3.09 13.98 -7.88
N ASN A 133 -1.75 14.15 -7.90
CA ASN A 133 -1.03 15.29 -7.33
C ASN A 133 -1.32 15.57 -5.84
N GLN A 134 -1.66 14.54 -5.04
CA GLN A 134 -1.76 14.61 -3.59
C GLN A 134 -0.39 14.41 -2.93
N ILE A 135 0.54 15.33 -3.21
CA ILE A 135 1.95 15.22 -2.78
C ILE A 135 2.13 14.95 -1.28
N PRO A 136 1.40 15.61 -0.36
CA PRO A 136 1.53 15.33 1.08
C PRO A 136 1.16 13.89 1.45
N ASP A 137 0.10 13.37 0.84
CA ASP A 137 -0.37 12.01 1.07
C ASP A 137 0.60 10.99 0.46
N CYS A 138 1.08 11.25 -0.77
CA CYS A 138 2.08 10.42 -1.45
C CYS A 138 3.33 10.23 -0.60
N ARG A 139 3.85 11.33 -0.02
CA ARG A 139 4.99 11.25 0.89
C ARG A 139 4.69 10.40 2.13
N CYS A 140 3.50 10.52 2.72
CA CYS A 140 3.12 9.72 3.88
C CYS A 140 3.04 8.24 3.54
N TRP A 141 2.41 7.90 2.41
CA TRP A 141 2.30 6.51 1.97
C TRP A 141 3.64 5.88 1.62
N GLY A 142 4.51 6.61 0.91
CA GLY A 142 5.86 6.13 0.61
C GLY A 142 6.69 5.90 1.88
N GLU A 143 6.51 6.69 2.93
CA GLU A 143 7.14 6.46 4.23
C GLU A 143 6.57 5.22 4.93
N ILE A 144 5.25 5.08 5.00
CA ILE A 144 4.60 3.89 5.56
C ILE A 144 5.05 2.63 4.84
N LEU A 145 5.13 2.66 3.51
CA LEU A 145 5.57 1.54 2.68
C LEU A 145 7.04 1.17 2.97
N LYS A 146 7.93 2.15 3.09
CA LYS A 146 9.33 1.92 3.48
C LYS A 146 9.45 1.26 4.86
N VAL A 147 8.66 1.72 5.83
CA VAL A 147 8.65 1.11 7.17
C VAL A 147 8.11 -0.30 7.12
N ALA A 148 7.00 -0.53 6.41
CA ALA A 148 6.45 -1.87 6.20
C ALA A 148 7.50 -2.82 5.59
N ASP A 149 8.25 -2.35 4.59
CA ASP A 149 9.34 -3.11 3.99
C ASP A 149 10.46 -3.41 5.01
N GLN A 150 10.80 -2.50 5.92
CA GLN A 150 11.85 -2.74 6.92
C GLN A 150 11.47 -3.76 8.00
N LEU A 151 10.18 -4.06 8.18
CA LEU A 151 9.70 -5.04 9.16
C LEU A 151 9.83 -6.48 8.63
N LYS A 152 10.07 -7.43 9.53
CA LYS A 152 9.97 -8.86 9.19
C LYS A 152 8.50 -9.20 8.88
N GLU A 153 8.23 -10.15 7.99
CA GLU A 153 6.85 -10.54 7.61
C GLU A 153 5.95 -10.86 8.81
N LYS A 154 6.48 -11.58 9.82
CA LYS A 154 5.75 -11.86 11.07
C LYS A 154 5.33 -10.58 11.80
N GLN A 155 6.20 -9.57 11.81
CA GLN A 155 5.95 -8.27 12.43
C GLN A 155 4.99 -7.41 11.61
N MET A 156 4.99 -7.52 10.28
CA MET A 156 4.09 -6.74 9.42
C MET A 156 2.62 -7.02 9.69
N LEU A 157 2.25 -8.28 9.92
CA LEU A 157 0.84 -8.66 9.95
C LEU A 157 0.35 -9.35 11.22
N ASN A 158 1.22 -9.77 12.16
CA ASN A 158 0.85 -10.51 13.39
C ASN A 158 -0.48 -11.27 13.22
N LEU A 159 -0.54 -12.12 12.21
CA LEU A 159 -1.72 -12.94 11.96
C LEU A 159 -1.67 -13.99 13.06
N GLN A 160 -2.55 -13.87 14.04
CA GLN A 160 -2.80 -14.98 14.96
C GLN A 160 -3.14 -16.17 14.07
N SER A 161 -2.28 -17.18 14.15
CA SER A 161 -2.57 -18.49 13.60
C SER A 161 -3.66 -19.06 14.49
N ASP A 162 -4.91 -18.96 14.04
CA ASP A 162 -5.95 -19.88 14.50
C ASP A 162 -5.64 -21.28 13.94
#